data_AF-A0A7M7SVR6-F1
#
_entry.id   AF-A0A7M7SVR6-F1
#
_cell.length_a   1.000
_cell.length_b   1.000
_cell.length_c   1.000
_cell.angle_alpha   90.00
_cell.angle_beta   90.00
_cell.angle_gamma   90.00
#
_symmetry.space_group_name_H-M   'P 1'
#
loop_
_entity.id
_entity.type
_entity.pdbx_description
1 polymer ?
#
loop_
_entity_poly.entity_id
_entity_poly.type
_entity_poly.pdbx_seq_one_letter_code
_entity_poly.pdbx_strand_id
1 'polypeptide(L)'
;MRDFVSSWMFIATWDRMAFYGAKITSIMNSFQVVMVTDGRFSFAIFNYGDINWTTGTDNGGDANTGLGGTPAQVGFNAGDGVTFYSVPGSQTAAIVDIETTSNIGVPGRWVFRTDNSNIEGLECTTSGAFTTFTILALADAINLTRGY
;
A
#
# COMPACT_ATOMS: atom_id res chain seq x y z
N MET A 1 -23.64 10.75 16.72
CA MET A 1 -22.62 10.20 15.80
C MET A 1 -23.23 8.96 15.17
N ARG A 2 -23.14 8.78 13.85
CA ARG A 2 -23.67 7.59 13.16
C ARG A 2 -22.52 6.61 12.98
N ASP A 3 -22.75 5.34 13.29
CA ASP A 3 -21.75 4.30 13.09
C ASP A 3 -21.56 4.03 11.59
N PHE A 4 -20.31 3.78 11.20
CA PHE A 4 -20.00 3.34 9.85
C PHE A 4 -20.47 1.90 9.67
N VAL A 5 -21.35 1.67 8.69
CA VAL A 5 -21.82 0.35 8.30
C VAL A 5 -21.59 0.21 6.80
N SER A 6 -20.63 -0.63 6.44
CA SER A 6 -20.26 -0.85 5.04
C SER A 6 -21.45 -1.42 4.25
N SER A 7 -21.73 -0.81 3.09
CA SER A 7 -22.64 -1.32 2.07
C SER A 7 -21.91 -2.13 1.01
N TRP A 8 -20.60 -1.89 0.83
CA TRP A 8 -19.75 -2.64 -0.09
C TRP A 8 -18.32 -2.81 0.42
N MET A 9 -17.72 -3.95 0.10
CA MET A 9 -16.36 -4.32 0.48
C MET A 9 -15.66 -5.10 -0.64
N PHE A 10 -14.36 -4.82 -0.81
CA PHE A 10 -13.45 -5.60 -1.64
C PHE A 10 -12.18 -5.92 -0.87
N ILE A 11 -11.65 -7.13 -1.05
CA ILE A 11 -10.44 -7.59 -0.38
C ILE A 11 -9.51 -8.22 -1.42
N ALA A 12 -8.25 -7.78 -1.44
CA ALA A 12 -7.17 -8.44 -2.15
C ALA A 12 -6.08 -8.83 -1.16
N THR A 13 -5.66 -10.10 -1.20
CA THR A 13 -4.63 -10.63 -0.30
C THR A 13 -3.50 -11.21 -1.13
N TRP A 14 -2.29 -10.81 -0.81
CA TRP A 14 -1.06 -11.43 -1.27
C TRP A 14 -0.53 -12.23 -0.10
N ASP A 15 -0.60 -13.55 -0.23
CA ASP A 15 -0.09 -14.47 0.78
C ASP A 15 1.21 -15.10 0.28
N ARG A 16 2.27 -15.00 1.09
CA ARG A 16 3.55 -15.67 0.88
C ARG A 16 4.13 -15.42 -0.52
N MET A 17 4.11 -14.16 -0.94
CA MET A 17 4.55 -13.73 -2.26
C MET A 17 6.08 -13.53 -2.27
N ALA A 18 6.78 -14.16 -3.20
CA ALA A 18 8.18 -13.88 -3.49
C ALA A 18 8.32 -12.67 -4.43
N PHE A 19 9.49 -12.03 -4.42
CA PHE A 19 9.82 -10.96 -5.36
C PHE A 19 10.23 -11.50 -6.73
N TYR A 20 10.13 -10.65 -7.75
CA TYR A 20 10.61 -10.99 -9.08
C TYR A 20 12.13 -11.18 -9.09
N GLY A 21 12.58 -12.30 -9.68
CA GLY A 21 13.99 -12.66 -9.77
C GLY A 21 14.58 -13.30 -8.51
N ALA A 22 13.74 -13.66 -7.53
CA ALA A 22 14.17 -14.37 -6.33
C ALA A 22 14.81 -15.72 -6.67
N LYS A 23 16.03 -15.94 -6.17
CA LYS A 23 16.70 -17.26 -6.20
C LYS A 23 16.29 -18.14 -5.02
N ILE A 24 15.94 -17.51 -3.91
CA ILE A 24 15.56 -18.17 -2.66
C ILE A 24 14.06 -17.93 -2.43
N THR A 25 13.27 -19.00 -2.42
CA THR A 25 11.80 -18.92 -2.29
C THR A 25 11.32 -18.83 -0.85
N SER A 26 12.20 -18.77 0.15
CA SER A 26 11.83 -18.62 1.56
C SER A 26 11.64 -17.16 1.99
N ILE A 27 12.07 -16.19 1.16
CA ILE A 27 11.89 -14.76 1.41
C ILE A 27 10.59 -14.33 0.76
N MET A 28 9.60 -14.05 1.59
CA MET A 28 8.23 -13.83 1.16
C MET A 28 7.63 -12.66 1.94
N ASN A 29 6.70 -11.96 1.28
CA ASN A 29 5.88 -10.93 1.89
C ASN A 29 4.43 -11.42 1.95
N SER A 30 3.71 -11.03 3.00
CA SER A 30 2.26 -11.15 3.08
C SER A 30 1.63 -9.81 3.41
N PHE A 31 0.64 -9.39 2.62
CA PHE A 31 -0.10 -8.16 2.87
C PHE A 31 -1.50 -8.22 2.26
N GLN A 32 -2.37 -7.35 2.73
CA GLN A 32 -3.77 -7.29 2.32
C GLN A 32 -4.21 -5.85 2.13
N VAL A 33 -5.04 -5.63 1.10
CA VAL A 33 -5.84 -4.42 0.93
C VAL A 33 -7.30 -4.76 1.15
N VAL A 34 -7.97 -3.94 1.96
CA VAL A 34 -9.42 -3.95 2.15
C VAL A 34 -9.94 -2.57 1.76
N MET A 35 -10.84 -2.52 0.78
CA MET A 35 -11.58 -1.31 0.43
C MET A 35 -13.01 -1.45 0.91
N VAL A 36 -13.51 -0.46 1.65
CA VAL A 36 -14.88 -0.43 2.18
C VAL A 36 -15.54 0.89 1.90
N THR A 37 -16.85 0.87 1.68
CA THR A 37 -17.68 2.08 1.58
C THR A 37 -19.05 1.85 2.18
N ASP A 38 -19.68 2.90 2.72
CA ASP A 38 -21.10 2.94 3.07
C ASP A 38 -21.96 3.68 2.02
N GLY A 39 -21.35 4.09 0.91
CA GLY A 39 -21.95 4.91 -0.14
C GLY A 39 -21.76 6.42 0.05
N ARG A 40 -21.26 6.86 1.22
CA ARG A 40 -20.87 8.26 1.49
C ARG A 40 -19.40 8.37 1.88
N PHE A 41 -18.95 7.54 2.81
CA PHE A 41 -17.57 7.44 3.26
C PHE A 41 -16.93 6.19 2.69
N SER A 42 -15.67 6.31 2.28
CA SER A 42 -14.90 5.21 1.69
C SER A 42 -13.51 5.17 2.30
N PHE A 43 -12.99 3.96 2.52
CA PHE A 43 -11.68 3.74 3.12
C PHE A 43 -10.90 2.67 2.37
N ALA A 44 -9.60 2.86 2.28
CA ALA A 44 -8.63 1.84 1.93
C ALA A 44 -7.80 1.50 3.18
N ILE A 45 -7.80 0.22 3.53
CA ILE A 45 -7.10 -0.32 4.69
C ILE A 45 -6.05 -1.29 4.18
N PHE A 46 -4.80 -1.07 4.56
CA PHE A 46 -3.69 -1.96 4.29
C PHE A 46 -3.34 -2.67 5.59
N ASN A 47 -3.19 -3.98 5.52
CA ASN A 47 -2.63 -4.80 6.59
C ASN A 47 -1.34 -5.42 6.05
N TYR A 48 -0.21 -5.01 6.60
CA TYR A 48 1.10 -5.61 6.34
C TYR A 48 1.36 -6.69 7.38
N GLY A 49 1.62 -7.91 6.92
CA GLY A 49 2.12 -9.02 7.72
C GLY A 49 3.65 -9.04 7.67
N ASP A 50 4.25 -10.20 7.44
CA ASP A 50 5.70 -10.28 7.30
C ASP A 50 6.15 -9.57 6.02
N ILE A 51 7.10 -8.62 6.15
CA ILE A 51 7.75 -7.93 5.04
C ILE A 51 9.25 -8.20 5.13
N ASN A 52 9.78 -8.99 4.20
CA ASN A 52 11.16 -9.44 4.18
C ASN A 52 11.93 -9.00 2.93
N TRP A 53 11.23 -8.45 1.94
CA TRP A 53 11.82 -7.90 0.72
C TRP A 53 11.12 -6.62 0.31
N THR A 54 11.86 -5.75 -0.38
CA THR A 54 11.35 -4.45 -0.83
C THR A 54 11.68 -4.16 -2.29
N THR A 55 12.49 -5.00 -2.95
CA THR A 55 12.99 -4.73 -4.29
C THR A 55 13.17 -6.01 -5.10
N GLY A 56 12.62 -6.03 -6.32
CA GLY A 56 12.91 -7.09 -7.31
C GLY A 56 14.25 -6.88 -8.03
N THR A 57 14.76 -7.91 -8.70
CA THR A 57 16.06 -7.81 -9.41
C THR A 57 16.05 -6.79 -10.54
N ASP A 58 14.89 -6.55 -11.18
CA ASP A 58 14.73 -5.56 -12.25
C ASP A 58 14.91 -4.11 -11.76
N ASN A 59 14.76 -3.89 -10.45
CA ASN A 59 14.98 -2.60 -9.79
C ASN A 59 16.30 -2.56 -9.02
N GLY A 60 17.24 -3.46 -9.35
CA GLY A 60 18.56 -3.52 -8.73
C GLY A 60 18.60 -4.18 -7.35
N GLY A 61 17.54 -4.90 -6.96
CA GLY A 61 17.51 -5.70 -5.74
C GLY A 61 18.42 -6.92 -5.82
N ASP A 62 18.97 -7.34 -4.68
CA ASP A 62 19.78 -8.55 -4.58
C ASP A 62 18.89 -9.81 -4.72
N ALA A 63 19.28 -10.73 -5.60
CA ALA A 63 18.48 -11.91 -5.92
C ALA A 63 18.32 -12.93 -4.76
N ASN A 64 19.14 -12.83 -3.72
CA ASN A 64 19.11 -13.69 -2.54
C ASN A 64 18.43 -13.05 -1.34
N THR A 65 18.26 -11.72 -1.31
CA THR A 65 17.64 -11.02 -0.17
C THR A 65 16.39 -10.24 -0.53
N GLY A 66 16.22 -9.82 -1.78
CA GLY A 66 15.13 -8.94 -2.20
C GLY A 66 15.25 -7.51 -1.65
N LEU A 67 16.47 -7.11 -1.24
CA LEU A 67 16.78 -5.80 -0.69
C LEU A 67 17.83 -5.08 -1.55
N GLY A 68 17.98 -3.76 -1.35
CA GLY A 68 18.85 -2.90 -2.16
C GLY A 68 18.11 -2.28 -3.34
N GLY A 69 18.85 -1.72 -4.30
CA GLY A 69 18.25 -1.10 -5.50
C GLY A 69 17.33 0.08 -5.18
N THR A 70 16.22 0.18 -5.92
CA THR A 70 15.12 1.13 -5.67
C THR A 70 13.98 0.41 -4.93
N PRO A 71 13.83 0.64 -3.60
CA PRO A 71 12.79 0.00 -2.81
C PRO A 71 11.38 0.38 -3.24
N ALA A 72 10.42 -0.48 -2.92
CA ALA A 72 9.02 -0.31 -3.25
C ALA A 72 8.45 1.03 -2.76
N GLN A 73 7.60 1.63 -3.59
CA GLN A 73 6.73 2.72 -3.18
C GLN A 73 5.42 2.17 -2.57
N VAL A 74 5.06 2.71 -1.41
CA VAL A 74 3.77 2.50 -0.74
C VAL A 74 3.03 3.83 -0.59
N GLY A 75 1.76 3.86 -0.98
CA GLY A 75 0.89 5.02 -0.88
C GLY A 75 -0.20 5.09 -1.94
N PHE A 76 -0.58 6.31 -2.33
CA PHE A 76 -1.61 6.60 -3.31
C PHE A 76 -1.12 7.60 -4.34
N ASN A 77 -1.58 7.45 -5.57
CA ASN A 77 -1.37 8.43 -6.62
C ASN A 77 -2.67 8.60 -7.42
N ALA A 78 -3.18 9.83 -7.50
CA ALA A 78 -4.39 10.16 -8.27
C ALA A 78 -4.20 10.10 -9.79
N GLY A 79 -2.95 10.02 -10.27
CA GLY A 79 -2.63 10.04 -11.69
C GLY A 79 -2.74 11.43 -12.35
N ASP A 80 -2.98 12.48 -11.55
CA ASP A 80 -3.07 13.88 -12.01
C ASP A 80 -1.74 14.64 -11.89
N GLY A 81 -0.70 14.00 -11.36
CA GLY A 81 0.64 14.56 -11.18
C GLY A 81 0.80 15.48 -9.96
N VAL A 82 -0.24 15.70 -9.16
CA VAL A 82 -0.21 16.60 -7.99
C VAL A 82 -0.74 15.95 -6.72
N THR A 83 -1.76 15.11 -6.81
CA THR A 83 -2.36 14.48 -5.62
C THR A 83 -1.81 13.08 -5.42
N PHE A 84 -0.88 12.97 -4.47
CA PHE A 84 -0.32 11.70 -4.04
C PHE A 84 -0.05 11.71 -2.53
N TYR A 85 -0.01 10.52 -1.95
CA TYR A 85 0.45 10.30 -0.59
C TYR A 85 1.50 9.19 -0.62
N SER A 86 2.62 9.38 0.06
CA SER A 86 3.63 8.33 0.28
C SER A 86 3.79 8.08 1.76
N VAL A 87 3.76 6.80 2.14
CA VAL A 87 4.02 6.37 3.52
C VAL A 87 5.46 6.78 3.91
N PRO A 88 5.72 7.22 5.16
CA PRO A 88 7.08 7.44 5.64
C PRO A 88 7.99 6.23 5.37
N GLY A 89 9.18 6.48 4.83
CA GLY A 89 10.13 5.43 4.47
C GLY A 89 9.93 4.81 3.08
N SER A 90 8.84 5.12 2.38
CA SER A 90 8.57 4.69 0.99
C SER A 90 9.72 5.06 0.04
N GLN A 91 10.07 4.15 -0.87
CA GLN A 91 11.26 4.24 -1.75
C GLN A 91 12.61 4.34 -1.02
N THR A 92 12.67 3.97 0.26
CA THR A 92 13.92 3.88 1.02
C THR A 92 14.02 2.51 1.69
N ALA A 93 15.21 2.15 2.18
CA ALA A 93 15.41 0.88 2.88
C ALA A 93 14.50 0.72 4.12
N ALA A 94 14.03 1.82 4.72
CA ALA A 94 13.14 1.80 5.86
C ALA A 94 11.73 1.27 5.56
N ILE A 95 11.33 1.16 4.28
CA ILE A 95 10.00 0.63 3.92
C ILE A 95 9.83 -0.85 4.29
N VAL A 96 10.95 -1.56 4.55
CA VAL A 96 10.91 -2.94 5.01
C VAL A 96 10.22 -3.09 6.36
N ASP A 97 10.20 -2.05 7.20
CA ASP A 97 9.62 -2.07 8.54
C ASP A 97 8.14 -1.62 8.57
N ILE A 98 7.45 -1.57 7.43
CA ILE A 98 6.09 -1.00 7.32
C ILE A 98 5.05 -1.75 8.18
N GLU A 99 5.26 -3.03 8.44
CA GLU A 99 4.49 -3.88 9.36
C GLU A 99 4.63 -3.49 10.83
N THR A 100 5.63 -2.68 11.17
CA THR A 100 5.84 -2.15 12.53
C THR A 100 5.26 -0.75 12.72
N THR A 101 4.96 -0.05 11.62
CA THR A 101 4.50 1.35 11.62
C THR A 101 3.00 1.46 11.34
N SER A 102 2.41 2.63 11.60
CA SER A 102 0.96 2.86 11.41
C SER A 102 0.60 4.34 11.47
N ASN A 103 -0.49 4.73 10.81
CA ASN A 103 -1.12 6.04 11.00
C ASN A 103 -2.31 6.04 11.98
N ILE A 104 -2.69 4.87 12.51
CA ILE A 104 -3.79 4.71 13.47
C ILE A 104 -3.36 4.06 14.79
N GLY A 105 -2.05 3.84 14.98
CA GLY A 105 -1.49 3.25 16.20
C GLY A 105 -1.65 1.73 16.30
N VAL A 106 -2.01 1.05 15.21
CA VAL A 106 -2.06 -0.42 15.14
C VAL A 106 -0.96 -0.87 14.18
N PRO A 107 0.14 -1.47 14.68
CA PRO A 107 1.29 -1.87 13.84
C PRO A 107 0.86 -2.64 12.59
N GLY A 108 1.42 -2.23 11.45
CA GLY A 108 1.17 -2.84 10.14
C GLY A 108 -0.20 -2.49 9.54
N ARG A 109 -1.05 -1.76 10.26
CA ARG A 109 -2.32 -1.29 9.74
C ARG A 109 -2.24 0.18 9.35
N TRP A 110 -2.55 0.44 8.09
CA TRP A 110 -2.64 1.78 7.52
C TRP A 110 -4.05 2.01 6.99
N VAL A 111 -4.70 3.09 7.41
CA VAL A 111 -6.09 3.40 7.04
C VAL A 111 -6.17 4.78 6.42
N PHE A 112 -6.75 4.85 5.23
CA PHE A 112 -6.88 6.10 4.49
C PHE A 112 -8.32 6.29 4.08
N ARG A 113 -8.82 7.52 4.22
CA ARG A 113 -10.13 7.89 3.72
C ARG A 113 -10.00 8.28 2.23
N THR A 114 -10.85 7.73 1.39
CA THR A 114 -10.75 7.81 -0.08
C THR A 114 -11.96 8.48 -0.74
N ASP A 115 -12.98 8.91 0.02
CA ASP A 115 -14.12 9.67 -0.50
C ASP A 115 -13.88 11.20 -0.57
N ASN A 116 -12.69 11.67 -0.19
CA ASN A 116 -12.34 13.08 -0.18
C ASN A 116 -11.39 13.43 -1.35
N SER A 117 -11.37 14.70 -1.78
CA SER A 117 -10.48 15.15 -2.86
C SER A 117 -8.99 15.19 -2.48
N ASN A 118 -8.70 14.99 -1.20
CA ASN A 118 -7.36 14.95 -0.64
C ASN A 118 -7.19 13.62 0.12
N ILE A 119 -6.10 12.89 -0.14
CA ILE A 119 -5.75 11.70 0.64
C ILE A 119 -5.12 12.17 1.93
N GLU A 120 -5.91 12.15 2.99
CA GLU A 120 -5.50 12.53 4.32
C GLU A 120 -5.45 11.28 5.21
N GLY A 121 -4.64 11.33 6.29
CA GLY A 121 -4.85 10.42 7.43
C GLY A 121 -6.25 10.61 8.02
N LEU A 122 -6.60 9.96 9.13
CA LEU A 122 -7.92 10.12 9.78
C LEU A 122 -8.17 11.54 10.38
N GLU A 123 -7.55 12.58 9.85
CA GLU A 123 -7.83 13.96 10.21
C GLU A 123 -9.18 14.42 9.62
N CYS A 124 -9.90 15.20 10.42
CA CYS A 124 -11.29 15.53 10.19
C CYS A 124 -11.45 16.62 9.14
N THR A 125 -11.89 16.28 7.92
CA THR A 125 -12.27 17.27 6.90
C THR A 125 -13.66 17.00 6.29
N THR A 126 -14.38 18.10 6.04
CA THR A 126 -15.83 18.17 5.77
C THR A 126 -16.20 18.49 4.31
N SER A 127 -15.31 18.29 3.34
CA SER A 127 -15.63 18.53 1.92
C SER A 127 -14.67 17.80 0.99
N GLY A 128 -15.19 17.07 0.01
CA GLY A 128 -14.40 16.48 -1.06
C GLY A 128 -15.21 16.04 -2.27
N ALA A 129 -14.60 16.21 -3.43
CA ALA A 129 -15.04 15.64 -4.70
C ALA A 129 -14.35 14.27 -4.92
N PHE A 130 -15.03 13.35 -5.60
CA PHE A 130 -14.53 12.00 -5.87
C PHE A 130 -13.40 12.04 -6.91
N THR A 131 -12.20 11.62 -6.51
CA THR A 131 -11.06 11.37 -7.43
C THR A 131 -10.70 9.89 -7.36
N THR A 132 -10.40 9.28 -8.50
CA THR A 132 -9.90 7.90 -8.57
C THR A 132 -8.43 7.88 -8.20
N PHE A 133 -8.04 7.11 -7.18
CA PHE A 133 -6.66 6.94 -6.77
C PHE A 133 -6.15 5.53 -7.12
N THR A 134 -4.95 5.45 -7.69
CA THR A 134 -4.23 4.19 -7.82
C THR A 134 -3.62 3.83 -6.47
N ILE A 135 -3.91 2.63 -5.99
CA ILE A 135 -3.34 2.08 -4.77
C ILE A 135 -1.95 1.49 -5.07
N LEU A 136 -0.92 1.98 -4.39
CA LEU A 136 0.43 1.42 -4.42
C LEU A 136 0.66 0.68 -3.10
N ALA A 137 0.45 -0.63 -3.10
CA ALA A 137 0.60 -1.44 -1.89
C ALA A 137 2.06 -1.85 -1.62
N LEU A 138 2.90 -1.95 -2.67
CA LEU A 138 4.34 -2.24 -2.71
C LEU A 138 4.76 -2.29 -4.21
N ALA A 139 4.25 -1.34 -5.00
CA ALA A 139 4.03 -1.52 -6.43
C ALA A 139 5.31 -1.62 -7.26
N ASP A 140 6.39 -0.95 -6.87
CA ASP A 140 7.62 -0.97 -7.66
C ASP A 140 8.44 -2.24 -7.50
N ALA A 141 8.13 -3.08 -6.50
CA ALA A 141 8.75 -4.41 -6.39
C ALA A 141 7.85 -5.52 -6.96
N ILE A 142 6.63 -5.17 -7.36
CA ILE A 142 5.66 -6.00 -8.06
C ILE A 142 5.45 -5.38 -9.45
N ASN A 143 6.38 -5.61 -10.38
CA ASN A 143 6.16 -5.33 -11.79
C ASN A 143 5.01 -6.21 -12.31
N LEU A 144 3.76 -5.79 -12.10
CA LEU A 144 2.57 -6.23 -12.81
C LEU A 144 2.05 -5.13 -13.74
N THR A 145 2.94 -4.34 -14.36
CA THR A 145 2.59 -3.45 -15.48
C THR A 145 3.76 -3.24 -16.45
N ARG A 146 4.26 -4.33 -17.04
CA ARG A 146 4.42 -4.32 -18.50
C ARG A 146 3.29 -5.17 -19.07
N GLY A 147 2.21 -4.50 -19.47
CA GLY A 147 1.14 -5.12 -20.23
C GLY A 147 1.59 -5.43 -21.66
N TYR A 148 1.01 -6.51 -22.19
CA TYR A 148 1.14 -7.10 -23.53
C TYR A 148 2.35 -8.01 -23.76
#